data_AF-A0A7S1M9G6-F1
#
_entry.id   AF-A0A7S1M9G6-F1
#
_cell.length_a   1.000
_cell.length_b   1.000
_cell.length_c   1.000
_cell.angle_alpha   90.00
_cell.angle_beta   90.00
_cell.angle_gamma   90.00
#
_symmetry.space_group_name_H-M   'P 1'
#
loop_
_entity.id
_entity.type
_entity.pdbx_description
1 polymer ?
#
loop_
_entity_poly.entity_id
_entity_poly.type
_entity_poly.pdbx_seq_one_letter_code
_entity_poly.pdbx_strand_id
1 'polypeptide(L)'
;IYADGAPATRWAAERVLRSIPAFAASVTNRPVDAAATTDRFVFTGEMVFPWMLEDVGQLRPLRDAAGILAAKEWPPLYNDAAATSDDDDAGKKRMGVPGAAVVYYDDMYVEREFSEATAAHKARFPNVALWVTNEFDHGGLRSDGAAFVERLFD
;
A
#
# COMPACT_ATOMS: atom_id res chain seq x y z
N ILE A 1 -4.41 1.96 5.54
CA ILE A 1 -2.99 1.52 5.53
C ILE A 1 -2.07 2.73 5.38
N TYR A 2 -2.40 3.67 4.49
CA TYR A 2 -1.52 4.81 4.16
C TYR A 2 -1.55 6.02 5.12
N ALA A 3 -2.41 6.03 6.13
CA ALA A 3 -2.46 7.10 7.13
C ALA A 3 -2.56 8.54 6.52
N ASP A 4 -3.40 8.69 5.50
CA ASP A 4 -3.60 9.95 4.76
C ASP A 4 -4.89 10.63 5.21
N GLY A 5 -4.78 11.64 6.09
CA GLY A 5 -5.93 12.43 6.57
C GLY A 5 -6.99 11.62 7.33
N ALA A 6 -6.67 10.37 7.67
CA ALA A 6 -7.55 9.41 8.30
C ALA A 6 -7.34 9.39 9.82
N PRO A 7 -8.35 8.92 10.59
CA PRO A 7 -8.13 8.62 12.01
C PRO A 7 -6.97 7.63 12.16
N ALA A 8 -6.41 7.59 13.37
CA ALA A 8 -5.31 6.70 13.71
C ALA A 8 -5.45 5.29 13.13
N THR A 9 -4.32 4.74 12.63
CA THR A 9 -4.33 3.44 11.92
C THR A 9 -4.86 2.32 12.79
N ARG A 10 -4.60 2.39 14.10
CA ARG A 10 -5.08 1.46 15.15
C ARG A 10 -4.89 0.01 14.73
N TRP A 11 -3.71 -0.34 14.23
CA TRP A 11 -3.42 -1.69 13.71
C TRP A 11 -4.39 -2.10 12.61
N ALA A 12 -4.50 -1.26 11.56
CA ALA A 12 -5.49 -1.41 10.49
C ALA A 12 -5.46 -2.81 9.84
N ALA A 13 -4.27 -3.35 9.57
CA ALA A 13 -4.11 -4.68 8.98
C ALA A 13 -4.74 -5.76 9.87
N GLU A 14 -4.40 -5.78 11.16
CA GLU A 14 -4.98 -6.71 12.13
C GLU A 14 -6.51 -6.54 12.20
N ARG A 15 -7.01 -5.31 12.33
CA ARG A 15 -8.44 -5.01 12.43
C ARG A 15 -9.23 -5.48 11.20
N VAL A 16 -8.75 -5.18 10.00
CA VAL A 16 -9.42 -5.55 8.75
C VAL A 16 -9.40 -7.07 8.60
N LEU A 17 -8.26 -7.71 8.80
CA LEU A 17 -8.16 -9.15 8.65
C LEU A 17 -8.96 -9.92 9.73
N ARG A 18 -9.08 -9.39 10.95
CA ARG A 18 -9.99 -9.94 11.98
C ARG A 18 -11.46 -9.93 11.57
N SER A 19 -11.87 -9.04 10.67
CA SER A 19 -13.23 -9.05 10.11
C SER A 19 -13.45 -10.07 9.00
N ILE A 20 -12.40 -10.78 8.56
CA ILE A 20 -12.46 -11.77 7.49
C ILE A 20 -12.21 -13.16 8.10
N PRO A 21 -13.23 -14.02 8.23
CA PRO A 21 -13.11 -15.31 8.92
C PRO A 21 -11.95 -16.20 8.43
N ALA A 22 -11.65 -16.17 7.13
CA ALA A 22 -10.56 -16.94 6.53
C ALA A 22 -9.17 -16.60 7.13
N PHE A 23 -8.99 -15.39 7.69
CA PHE A 23 -7.73 -14.94 8.27
C PHE A 23 -7.64 -15.09 9.78
N ALA A 24 -8.67 -15.67 10.43
CA ALA A 24 -8.72 -15.78 11.89
C ALA A 24 -7.43 -16.41 12.48
N ALA A 25 -6.90 -17.44 11.82
CA ALA A 25 -5.66 -18.12 12.23
C ALA A 25 -4.37 -17.34 11.91
N SER A 26 -4.43 -16.37 11.00
CA SER A 26 -3.24 -15.72 10.43
C SER A 26 -2.88 -14.40 11.10
N VAL A 27 -3.79 -13.83 11.89
CA VAL A 27 -3.66 -12.49 12.49
C VAL A 27 -3.39 -12.51 13.98
N THR A 28 -3.06 -13.68 14.52
CA THR A 28 -2.82 -13.90 15.94
C THR A 28 -1.72 -14.93 16.14
N ASN A 29 -0.92 -14.73 17.19
CA ASN A 29 0.02 -15.73 17.70
C ASN A 29 -0.62 -16.66 18.75
N ARG A 30 -1.92 -16.48 19.02
CA ARG A 30 -2.69 -17.30 19.98
C ARG A 30 -3.36 -18.46 19.27
N PRO A 31 -3.58 -19.59 19.96
CA PRO A 31 -4.43 -20.66 19.46
C PRO A 31 -5.80 -20.12 19.06
N VAL A 32 -6.29 -20.52 17.89
CA VAL A 32 -7.65 -20.26 17.42
C VAL A 32 -8.47 -21.52 17.50
N ASP A 33 -9.76 -21.37 17.77
CA ASP A 33 -10.70 -22.50 17.76
C ASP A 33 -10.74 -23.10 16.36
N ALA A 34 -10.47 -24.41 16.24
CA ALA A 34 -10.51 -25.13 14.98
C ALA A 34 -11.88 -25.00 14.29
N ALA A 35 -12.97 -24.94 15.06
CA ALA A 35 -14.32 -24.75 14.54
C ALA A 35 -14.57 -23.35 13.94
N ALA A 36 -13.71 -22.37 14.22
CA ALA A 36 -13.79 -21.01 13.70
C ALA A 36 -12.89 -20.78 12.46
N THR A 37 -12.19 -21.81 11.97
CA THR A 37 -11.23 -21.71 10.87
C THR A 37 -11.61 -22.64 9.72
N THR A 38 -11.23 -22.28 8.50
CA THR A 38 -11.56 -23.06 7.30
C THR A 38 -10.57 -24.21 7.03
N ASP A 39 -10.03 -24.83 8.09
CA ASP A 39 -8.95 -25.85 8.08
C ASP A 39 -7.64 -25.44 7.37
N ARG A 40 -7.51 -24.19 6.89
CA ARG A 40 -6.35 -23.72 6.12
C ARG A 40 -5.81 -22.42 6.68
N PHE A 41 -4.50 -22.38 6.89
CA PHE A 41 -3.77 -21.16 7.20
C PHE A 41 -3.62 -20.30 5.93
N VAL A 42 -3.99 -19.03 6.00
CA VAL A 42 -3.93 -18.09 4.88
C VAL A 42 -2.78 -17.10 5.08
N PHE A 43 -1.93 -16.91 4.08
CA PHE A 43 -0.85 -15.92 4.17
C PHE A 43 -1.37 -14.49 3.99
N THR A 44 -0.85 -13.53 4.75
CA THR A 44 -1.36 -12.14 4.85
C THR A 44 -0.55 -11.11 4.06
N GLY A 45 0.46 -11.53 3.29
CA GLY A 45 1.41 -10.62 2.63
C GLY A 45 2.31 -9.90 3.64
N GLU A 46 2.75 -8.68 3.30
CA GLU A 46 3.59 -7.84 4.18
C GLU A 46 2.73 -6.95 5.08
N MET A 47 2.37 -7.48 6.25
CA MET A 47 1.62 -6.74 7.25
C MET A 47 2.35 -6.77 8.60
N VAL A 48 2.27 -5.67 9.35
CA VAL A 48 2.81 -5.60 10.72
C VAL A 48 1.66 -5.78 11.71
N PHE A 49 1.83 -6.73 12.62
CA PHE A 49 0.86 -7.01 13.69
C PHE A 49 1.44 -6.72 15.08
N PRO A 50 0.59 -6.34 16.06
CA PRO A 50 1.06 -6.03 17.41
C PRO A 50 1.85 -7.18 18.05
N TRP A 51 1.39 -8.43 17.85
CA TRP A 51 2.00 -9.63 18.41
C TRP A 51 3.44 -9.86 17.92
N MET A 52 3.80 -9.34 16.73
CA MET A 52 5.18 -9.44 16.23
C MET A 52 6.15 -8.69 17.15
N LEU A 53 5.71 -7.60 17.79
CA LEU A 53 6.53 -6.84 18.74
C LEU A 53 6.64 -7.52 20.11
N GLU A 54 5.86 -8.58 20.35
CA GLU A 54 5.93 -9.40 21.56
C GLU A 54 6.79 -10.64 21.32
N ASP A 55 6.65 -11.26 20.15
CA ASP A 55 7.30 -12.53 19.83
C ASP A 55 8.68 -12.37 19.21
N VAL A 56 8.87 -11.39 18.31
CA VAL A 56 10.15 -11.15 17.64
C VAL A 56 11.04 -10.35 18.57
N GLY A 57 12.03 -11.02 19.17
CA GLY A 57 12.90 -10.45 20.21
C GLY A 57 13.54 -9.12 19.82
N GLN A 58 13.97 -8.99 18.56
CA GLN A 58 14.59 -7.77 18.02
C GLN A 58 13.61 -6.59 17.91
N LEU A 59 12.30 -6.85 17.84
CA LEU A 59 11.28 -5.81 17.70
C LEU A 59 10.70 -5.36 19.04
N ARG A 60 10.87 -6.12 20.12
CA ARG A 60 10.37 -5.78 21.47
C ARG A 60 10.70 -4.36 21.94
N PRO A 61 11.93 -3.83 21.74
CA PRO A 61 12.25 -2.47 22.16
C PRO A 61 11.40 -1.39 21.46
N LEU A 62 10.80 -1.71 20.32
CA LEU A 62 9.98 -0.78 19.53
C LEU A 62 8.49 -0.85 19.87
N ARG A 63 8.07 -1.74 20.78
CA ARG A 63 6.66 -2.00 21.09
C ARG A 63 5.89 -0.73 21.47
N ASP A 64 6.42 0.05 22.41
CA ASP A 64 5.74 1.24 22.90
C ASP A 64 5.69 2.33 21.83
N ALA A 65 6.78 2.50 21.07
CA ALA A 65 6.83 3.44 19.95
C ALA A 65 5.81 3.08 18.86
N ALA A 66 5.70 1.80 18.51
CA ALA A 66 4.73 1.33 17.53
C ALA A 66 3.28 1.51 18.04
N GLY A 67 3.03 1.31 19.34
CA GLY A 67 1.74 1.61 19.97
C GLY A 67 1.36 3.09 19.85
N ILE A 68 2.31 4.00 20.07
CA ILE A 68 2.13 5.44 19.89
C ILE A 68 1.80 5.74 18.41
N LEU A 69 2.55 5.18 17.47
CA LEU A 69 2.32 5.39 16.03
C LEU A 69 0.97 4.83 15.57
N ALA A 70 0.54 3.69 16.10
CA ALA A 70 -0.75 3.09 15.81
C ALA A 70 -1.92 3.95 16.33
N ALA A 71 -1.73 4.66 17.45
CA ALA A 71 -2.73 5.56 18.04
C ALA A 71 -2.66 7.00 17.51
N LYS A 72 -1.60 7.36 16.78
CA LYS A 72 -1.40 8.70 16.23
C LYS A 72 -2.41 9.00 15.13
N GLU A 73 -3.05 10.15 15.21
CA GLU A 73 -3.80 10.74 14.09
C GLU A 73 -2.84 11.42 13.13
N TRP A 74 -3.08 11.23 11.83
CA TRP A 74 -2.19 11.69 10.78
C TRP A 74 -2.87 12.79 9.97
N PRO A 75 -2.18 13.91 9.69
CA PRO A 75 -2.70 14.90 8.78
C PRO A 75 -2.80 14.31 7.37
N PRO A 76 -3.54 14.96 6.45
CA PRO A 76 -3.44 14.65 5.03
C PRO A 76 -1.97 14.67 4.59
N LEU A 77 -1.56 13.62 3.86
CA LEU A 77 -0.23 13.49 3.28
C LEU A 77 -0.07 14.42 2.07
N TYR A 78 -1.14 14.60 1.31
CA TYR A 78 -1.16 15.41 0.11
C TYR A 78 -1.93 16.72 0.35
N ASN A 79 -1.33 17.83 -0.09
CA ASN A 79 -2.03 19.11 -0.15
C ASN A 79 -2.65 19.27 -1.55
N ASP A 80 -3.91 18.86 -1.67
CA ASP A 80 -4.64 18.88 -2.94
C ASP A 80 -4.71 20.28 -3.55
N ALA A 81 -4.78 21.33 -2.72
CA ALA A 81 -4.85 22.72 -3.18
C ALA A 81 -3.54 23.22 -3.82
N ALA A 82 -2.38 22.63 -3.45
CA ALA A 82 -1.09 22.99 -4.04
C ALA A 82 -0.89 22.37 -5.44
N ALA A 83 -1.63 21.31 -5.78
CA ALA A 83 -1.59 20.69 -7.10
C ALA A 83 -2.55 21.34 -8.11
N THR A 84 -3.53 22.12 -7.64
CA THR A 84 -4.63 22.68 -8.46
C THR A 84 -4.59 24.19 -8.60
N SER A 85 -3.61 24.91 -8.04
CA SER A 85 -3.50 26.34 -8.33
C SER A 85 -3.03 26.51 -9.77
N ASP A 86 -3.98 26.77 -10.67
CA ASP A 86 -3.74 27.09 -12.07
C ASP A 86 -2.81 28.31 -12.27
N ASP A 87 -2.46 29.03 -11.20
CA ASP A 87 -1.60 30.21 -11.21
C ASP A 87 -0.14 29.93 -10.82
N ASP A 88 0.22 28.72 -10.40
CA ASP A 88 1.62 28.36 -10.09
C ASP A 88 2.32 27.70 -11.28
N ASP A 89 3.00 28.52 -12.07
CA ASP A 89 3.88 28.10 -13.18
C ASP A 89 4.94 27.07 -12.73
N ALA A 90 5.36 27.07 -11.46
CA ALA A 90 6.29 26.08 -10.93
C ALA A 90 5.61 24.73 -10.67
N GLY A 91 4.36 24.73 -10.20
CA GLY A 91 3.54 23.52 -10.05
C GLY A 91 3.25 22.84 -11.39
N LYS A 92 2.85 23.62 -12.40
CA LYS A 92 2.62 23.12 -13.77
C LYS A 92 3.89 22.56 -14.41
N LYS A 93 5.04 23.22 -14.23
CA LYS A 93 6.34 22.73 -14.74
C LYS A 93 6.81 21.43 -14.06
N ARG A 94 6.50 21.23 -12.78
CA ARG A 94 6.87 20.01 -12.05
C ARG A 94 6.00 18.82 -12.45
N MET A 95 4.69 19.00 -12.57
CA MET A 95 3.76 17.90 -12.91
C MET A 95 3.59 17.67 -14.42
N GLY A 96 4.01 18.61 -15.26
CA GLY A 96 3.96 18.49 -16.72
C GLY A 96 5.07 17.66 -17.36
N VAL A 97 6.03 17.14 -16.58
CA VAL A 97 7.07 16.26 -17.10
C VAL A 97 6.43 14.93 -17.56
N PRO A 98 6.72 14.45 -18.79
CA PRO A 98 6.25 13.13 -19.21
C PRO A 98 6.73 12.05 -18.25
N GLY A 99 5.83 11.18 -17.85
CA GLY A 99 6.12 10.04 -17.00
C GLY A 99 5.51 8.76 -17.56
N ALA A 100 6.02 7.63 -17.09
CA ALA A 100 5.45 6.32 -17.35
C ALA A 100 5.25 5.59 -16.01
N ALA A 101 4.19 4.81 -15.93
CA ALA A 101 3.85 4.01 -14.75
C ALA A 101 3.46 2.61 -15.19
N VAL A 102 3.84 1.61 -14.39
CA VAL A 102 3.36 0.24 -14.51
C VAL A 102 2.43 -0.07 -13.35
N VAL A 103 1.35 -0.79 -13.64
CA VAL A 103 0.44 -1.36 -12.65
C VAL A 103 0.35 -2.86 -12.90
N TYR A 104 0.72 -3.63 -11.89
CA TYR A 104 0.60 -5.08 -11.90
C TYR A 104 -0.85 -5.45 -11.58
N TYR A 105 -1.45 -6.26 -12.45
CA TYR A 105 -2.89 -6.51 -12.44
C TYR A 105 -3.33 -7.26 -11.17
N ASP A 106 -2.56 -8.28 -10.78
CA ASP A 106 -2.81 -9.14 -9.61
C ASP A 106 -1.83 -8.84 -8.45
N ASP A 107 -1.41 -7.57 -8.30
CA ASP A 107 -0.48 -7.16 -7.23
C ASP A 107 -1.07 -7.41 -5.84
N MET A 108 -0.39 -8.25 -5.05
CA MET A 108 -0.84 -8.56 -3.69
C MET A 108 -0.61 -7.43 -2.67
N TYR A 109 0.18 -6.40 -3.03
CA TYR A 109 0.59 -5.31 -2.14
C TYR A 109 -0.09 -3.99 -2.48
N VAL A 110 -0.25 -3.70 -3.78
CA VAL A 110 -0.76 -2.41 -4.26
C VAL A 110 -2.00 -2.63 -5.11
N GLU A 111 -3.17 -2.35 -4.52
CA GLU A 111 -4.46 -2.52 -5.20
C GLU A 111 -4.52 -1.77 -6.54
N ARG A 112 -4.86 -2.51 -7.59
CA ARG A 112 -4.88 -2.02 -8.97
C ARG A 112 -5.82 -0.83 -9.13
N GLU A 113 -7.03 -0.92 -8.57
CA GLU A 113 -8.06 0.11 -8.73
C GLU A 113 -7.61 1.47 -8.17
N PHE A 114 -6.91 1.48 -7.03
CA PHE A 114 -6.36 2.72 -6.47
C PHE A 114 -5.18 3.26 -7.30
N SER A 115 -4.36 2.38 -7.87
CA SER A 115 -3.26 2.78 -8.74
C SER A 115 -3.76 3.40 -10.05
N GLU A 116 -4.74 2.77 -10.69
CA GLU A 116 -5.39 3.28 -11.90
C GLU A 116 -6.11 4.61 -11.62
N ALA A 117 -6.84 4.72 -10.50
CA ALA A 117 -7.48 5.97 -10.09
C ALA A 117 -6.46 7.10 -9.86
N THR A 118 -5.30 6.77 -9.29
CA THR A 118 -4.19 7.73 -9.12
C THR A 118 -3.67 8.20 -10.48
N ALA A 119 -3.36 7.28 -11.39
CA ALA A 119 -2.88 7.62 -12.74
C ALA A 119 -3.92 8.41 -13.57
N ALA A 120 -5.22 8.18 -13.32
CA ALA A 120 -6.31 8.90 -13.97
C ALA A 120 -6.47 10.35 -13.47
N HIS A 121 -5.84 10.74 -12.35
CA HIS A 121 -5.97 12.08 -11.77
C HIS A 121 -5.23 13.15 -12.59
N LYS A 122 -5.83 13.62 -13.70
CA LYS A 122 -5.19 14.50 -14.69
C LYS A 122 -4.63 15.82 -14.16
N ALA A 123 -5.18 16.38 -13.08
CA ALA A 123 -4.60 17.57 -12.46
C ALA A 123 -3.22 17.29 -11.80
N ARG A 124 -2.99 16.05 -11.35
CA ARG A 124 -1.73 15.64 -10.72
C ARG A 124 -0.82 14.99 -11.75
N PHE A 125 -1.35 14.08 -12.56
CA PHE A 125 -0.57 13.29 -13.51
C PHE A 125 -1.05 13.53 -14.94
N PRO A 126 -0.91 14.76 -15.47
CA PRO A 126 -1.43 15.11 -16.79
C PRO A 126 -0.76 14.31 -17.90
N ASN A 127 0.53 14.00 -17.74
CA ASN A 127 1.39 13.43 -18.78
C ASN A 127 1.98 12.06 -18.39
N VAL A 128 1.23 11.24 -17.65
CA VAL A 128 1.64 9.87 -17.31
C VAL A 128 1.00 8.85 -18.25
N ALA A 129 1.84 8.06 -18.93
CA ALA A 129 1.43 6.87 -19.67
C ALA A 129 1.34 5.68 -18.70
N LEU A 130 0.24 4.94 -18.76
CA LEU A 130 -0.01 3.80 -17.87
C LEU A 130 0.07 2.48 -18.65
N TRP A 131 0.91 1.57 -18.19
CA TRP A 131 0.95 0.19 -18.63
C TRP A 131 0.38 -0.71 -17.53
N VAL A 132 -0.78 -1.31 -17.78
CA VAL A 132 -1.35 -2.34 -16.90
C VAL A 132 -0.97 -3.71 -17.46
N THR A 133 -0.41 -4.58 -16.62
CA THR A 133 0.06 -5.90 -17.05
C THR A 133 -0.22 -6.98 -16.02
N ASN A 134 -0.57 -8.18 -16.48
CA ASN A 134 -0.66 -9.41 -15.69
C ASN A 134 0.48 -10.39 -16.00
N GLU A 135 1.49 -9.95 -16.78
CA GLU A 135 2.66 -10.77 -17.11
C GLU A 135 3.65 -10.89 -15.94
N PHE A 136 3.52 -9.99 -14.95
CA PHE A 136 4.42 -9.87 -13.82
C PHE A 136 3.66 -9.55 -12.54
N ASP A 137 4.21 -10.01 -11.41
CA ASP A 137 3.83 -9.56 -10.08
C ASP A 137 4.59 -8.29 -9.68
N HIS A 138 4.38 -7.81 -8.45
CA HIS A 138 4.97 -6.61 -7.82
C HIS A 138 6.46 -6.37 -8.13
N GLY A 139 7.24 -7.43 -8.32
CA GLY A 139 8.68 -7.39 -8.59
C GLY A 139 9.08 -7.30 -10.07
N GLY A 140 8.17 -7.01 -11.01
CA GLY A 140 8.40 -7.13 -12.45
C GLY A 140 9.68 -6.45 -12.97
N LEU A 141 9.98 -5.22 -12.51
CA LEU A 141 11.21 -4.50 -12.89
C LEU A 141 12.49 -5.27 -12.51
N ARG A 142 12.48 -6.00 -11.39
CA ARG A 142 13.62 -6.81 -10.95
C ARG A 142 13.71 -8.12 -11.73
N SER A 143 12.58 -8.65 -12.18
CA SER A 143 12.51 -9.90 -12.95
C SER A 143 13.04 -9.72 -14.37
N ASP A 144 12.68 -8.63 -15.06
CA ASP A 144 13.14 -8.34 -16.42
C ASP A 144 13.29 -6.84 -16.69
N GLY A 145 14.31 -6.23 -16.08
CA GLY A 145 14.48 -4.78 -16.12
C GLY A 145 14.66 -4.18 -17.51
N ALA A 146 15.25 -4.93 -18.45
CA ALA A 146 15.49 -4.44 -19.81
C ALA A 146 14.17 -4.30 -20.59
N ALA A 147 13.34 -5.35 -20.60
CA ALA A 147 12.03 -5.32 -21.25
C ALA A 147 11.10 -4.27 -20.60
N PHE A 148 11.17 -4.11 -19.27
CA PHE A 148 10.40 -3.09 -18.56
C PHE A 148 10.78 -1.67 -18.98
N VAL A 149 12.09 -1.37 -19.06
CA VAL A 149 12.55 -0.05 -19.46
C VAL A 149 12.22 0.21 -20.92
N GLU A 150 12.40 -0.75 -21.82
CA GLU A 150 11.97 -0.59 -23.22
C GLU A 150 10.48 -0.23 -23.29
N ARG A 151 9.63 -1.04 -22.66
CA ARG A 151 8.18 -0.84 -22.70
C ARG A 151 7.68 0.46 -22.05
N LEU A 152 8.36 0.94 -21.01
CA LEU A 152 8.00 2.17 -20.31
C LEU A 152 8.47 3.44 -21.05
N PHE A 153 9.48 3.33 -21.91
CA PHE A 153 10.05 4.46 -22.64
C PHE A 153 9.60 4.53 -24.11
N ASP A 154 8.89 3.51 -24.60
CA ASP A 154 8.14 3.51 -25.86
C ASP A 154 6.96 4.49 -25.86
#